data_AF-A0A9D9PDB2-F1
#
_entry.id   AF-A0A9D9PDB2-F1
#
_cell.length_a   1.000
_cell.length_b   1.000
_cell.length_c   1.000
_cell.angle_alpha   90.00
_cell.angle_beta   90.00
_cell.angle_gamma   90.00
#
_symmetry.space_group_name_H-M   'P 1'
#
loop_
_entity.id
_entity.type
_entity.pdbx_description
1 polymer ?
#
loop_
_entity_poly.entity_id
_entity_poly.type
_entity_poly.pdbx_seq_one_letter_code
_entity_poly.pdbx_strand_id
1 'polypeptide(L)'
;MPEKLIYIYVLILIARQAIVAIFWRYLQPRKIYIRDWRGRLGNNLIQIAHAIFLARKTGASILAPPHSSLKLSSREIGIQIYDIPTLSRRNVLEKIASLKNGKYKPILKNLVGYYQPPVSSRLSLLDGAIVRDFFYNYDLLPWNRDLTLRDYREIYKNHLFYSIDFHQTQAKIPDRTLVIHMRSGDIFREKPHRGLTQPPLSFYLKVIENSQPQSILIVTQDTLNPCIDRLKQLFPDQVEIQSSSLPNDIGTILLAQNLVLSHSTFALGLAFAAPHLKHLYLPRLKVRLSYERVKFWPALTQLFYQGDRPIQKGAKDLDFKLTSALIKNYIQVGNWRNEVQQQQVMLEHPIENVVLQRWN
;
A
#
# COMPACT_ATOMS: atom_id res chain seq x y z
N MET A 1 -5.14 -17.41 -18.10
CA MET A 1 -5.58 -18.39 -17.10
C MET A 1 -6.92 -18.91 -17.57
N PRO A 2 -7.14 -20.23 -17.68
CA PRO A 2 -8.43 -20.78 -18.07
C PRO A 2 -9.53 -20.27 -17.12
N GLU A 3 -10.65 -19.79 -17.65
CA GLU A 3 -11.74 -19.17 -16.89
C GLU A 3 -12.23 -20.06 -15.73
N LYS A 4 -12.25 -21.39 -15.91
CA LYS A 4 -12.61 -22.36 -14.87
C LYS A 4 -11.70 -22.31 -13.64
N LEU A 5 -10.41 -22.02 -13.79
CA LEU A 5 -9.48 -21.86 -12.66
C LEU A 5 -9.75 -20.57 -11.89
N ILE A 6 -10.23 -19.52 -12.57
CA ILE A 6 -10.63 -18.27 -11.92
C ILE A 6 -11.89 -18.50 -11.07
N TYR A 7 -12.88 -19.24 -11.57
CA TYR A 7 -14.09 -19.56 -10.80
C TYR A 7 -13.79 -20.40 -9.55
N ILE A 8 -12.99 -21.46 -9.68
CA ILE A 8 -12.58 -22.28 -8.54
C ILE A 8 -11.81 -21.43 -7.52
N TYR A 9 -10.93 -20.55 -8.00
CA TYR A 9 -10.18 -19.63 -7.15
C TYR A 9 -11.08 -18.65 -6.39
N VAL A 10 -12.09 -18.08 -7.05
CA VAL A 10 -13.08 -17.19 -6.43
C VAL A 10 -13.89 -17.93 -5.37
N LEU A 11 -14.33 -19.17 -5.64
CA LEU A 11 -15.06 -20.00 -4.67
C LEU A 11 -14.20 -20.36 -3.44
N ILE A 12 -12.93 -20.72 -3.65
CA ILE A 12 -11.99 -20.97 -2.54
C ILE A 12 -11.79 -19.72 -1.69
N LEU A 13 -11.69 -18.55 -2.32
CA LEU A 13 -11.62 -17.30 -1.59
C LEU A 13 -12.89 -17.07 -0.78
N ILE A 14 -14.08 -17.14 -1.37
CA ILE A 14 -15.36 -16.94 -0.67
C ILE A 14 -15.49 -17.89 0.53
N ALA A 15 -15.20 -19.18 0.35
CA ALA A 15 -15.23 -20.16 1.42
C ALA A 15 -14.24 -19.81 2.56
N ARG A 16 -13.03 -19.35 2.22
CA ARG A 16 -12.06 -18.84 3.21
C ARG A 16 -12.57 -17.60 3.93
N GLN A 17 -13.21 -16.66 3.22
CA GLN A 17 -13.78 -15.46 3.83
C GLN A 17 -14.85 -15.81 4.85
N ALA A 18 -15.73 -16.76 4.53
CA ALA A 18 -16.76 -17.25 5.45
C ALA A 18 -16.15 -17.91 6.69
N ILE A 19 -15.12 -18.75 6.51
CA ILE A 19 -14.41 -19.39 7.63
C ILE A 19 -13.76 -18.33 8.52
N VAL A 20 -13.08 -17.34 7.94
CA VAL A 20 -12.45 -16.24 8.69
C VAL A 20 -13.52 -15.42 9.44
N ALA A 21 -14.62 -15.07 8.79
CA ALA A 21 -15.70 -14.30 9.43
C ALA A 21 -16.35 -15.05 10.60
N ILE A 22 -16.64 -16.35 10.43
CA ILE A 22 -17.14 -17.22 11.50
C ILE A 22 -16.10 -17.27 12.63
N PHE A 23 -14.83 -17.47 12.29
CA PHE A 23 -13.74 -17.54 13.25
C PHE A 23 -13.63 -16.29 14.12
N TRP A 24 -13.68 -15.09 13.53
CA TRP A 24 -13.65 -13.84 14.29
C TRP A 24 -14.85 -13.67 15.22
N ARG A 25 -16.03 -14.14 14.80
CA ARG A 25 -17.25 -14.07 15.61
C ARG A 25 -17.17 -14.95 16.85
N TYR A 26 -16.52 -16.12 16.77
CA TYR A 26 -16.49 -17.10 17.86
C TYR A 26 -15.25 -17.05 18.74
N LEU A 27 -14.07 -16.70 18.22
CA LEU A 27 -12.81 -16.88 18.95
C LEU A 27 -12.29 -15.64 19.68
N GLN A 28 -12.84 -14.45 19.40
CA GLN A 28 -12.48 -13.19 20.09
C GLN A 28 -10.98 -13.10 20.36
N PRO A 29 -10.16 -13.04 19.29
CA PRO A 29 -8.73 -13.21 19.42
C PRO A 29 -8.17 -12.14 20.35
N ARG A 30 -7.34 -12.58 21.30
CA ARG A 30 -6.70 -11.70 22.28
C ARG A 30 -5.36 -11.17 21.78
N LYS A 31 -4.80 -11.78 20.73
CA LYS A 31 -3.49 -11.46 20.17
C LYS A 31 -3.49 -11.44 18.64
N ILE A 32 -2.78 -10.49 18.05
CA ILE A 32 -2.56 -10.32 16.61
C ILE A 32 -1.06 -10.40 16.37
N TYR A 33 -0.59 -11.40 15.63
CA TYR A 33 0.81 -11.63 15.31
C TYR A 33 1.08 -11.34 13.84
N ILE A 34 1.82 -10.27 13.57
CA ILE A 34 2.44 -10.07 12.26
C ILE A 34 3.50 -11.17 12.15
N ARG A 35 3.32 -12.14 11.26
CA ARG A 35 4.22 -13.30 11.21
C ARG A 35 5.58 -12.95 10.60
N ASP A 36 5.55 -12.29 9.44
CA ASP A 36 6.74 -11.93 8.66
C ASP A 36 6.48 -10.61 7.95
N TRP A 37 7.54 -9.84 7.72
CA TRP A 37 7.50 -8.63 6.93
C TRP A 37 7.44 -8.93 5.44
N ARG A 38 6.31 -8.62 4.80
CA ARG A 38 6.17 -8.74 3.35
C ARG A 38 6.57 -7.46 2.62
N GLY A 39 7.50 -7.56 1.67
CA GLY A 39 7.88 -6.45 0.79
C GLY A 39 8.81 -5.43 1.46
N ARG A 40 8.79 -4.19 0.97
CA ARG A 40 9.60 -3.08 1.50
C ARG A 40 8.78 -2.21 2.46
N LEU A 41 9.42 -1.21 3.06
CA LEU A 41 8.88 -0.30 4.09
C LEU A 41 7.42 0.12 3.87
N GLY A 42 7.04 0.57 2.66
CA GLY A 42 5.65 0.96 2.37
C GLY A 42 4.62 -0.16 2.61
N ASN A 43 4.97 -1.40 2.27
CA ASN A 43 4.12 -2.55 2.55
C ASN A 43 4.15 -2.91 4.04
N ASN A 44 5.26 -2.70 4.75
CA ASN A 44 5.37 -2.96 6.19
C ASN A 44 4.49 -1.99 7.00
N LEU A 45 4.45 -0.71 6.61
CA LEU A 45 3.53 0.27 7.19
C LEU A 45 2.06 -0.14 7.05
N ILE A 46 1.67 -0.69 5.89
CA ILE A 46 0.32 -1.20 5.66
C ILE A 46 0.01 -2.38 6.58
N GLN A 47 0.95 -3.33 6.72
CA GLN A 47 0.80 -4.50 7.59
C GLN A 47 0.54 -4.08 9.04
N ILE A 48 1.26 -3.06 9.50
CA ILE A 48 1.07 -2.50 10.84
C ILE A 48 -0.28 -1.78 10.94
N ALA A 49 -0.64 -0.96 9.94
CA ALA A 49 -1.92 -0.25 9.95
C ALA A 49 -3.11 -1.22 10.03
N HIS A 50 -3.04 -2.33 9.30
CA HIS A 50 -4.03 -3.40 9.33
C HIS A 50 -4.09 -4.09 10.70
N ALA A 51 -2.94 -4.38 11.31
CA ALA A 51 -2.87 -4.96 12.65
C ALA A 51 -3.45 -4.01 13.72
N ILE A 52 -3.13 -2.71 13.66
CA ILE A 52 -3.67 -1.67 14.57
C ILE A 52 -5.18 -1.57 14.42
N PHE A 53 -5.68 -1.53 13.18
CA PHE A 53 -7.11 -1.48 12.92
C PHE A 53 -7.84 -2.69 13.53
N LEU A 54 -7.33 -3.90 13.33
CA LEU A 54 -7.90 -5.11 13.91
C LEU A 54 -7.84 -5.10 15.44
N ALA A 55 -6.72 -4.67 16.02
CA ALA A 55 -6.57 -4.55 17.47
C ALA A 55 -7.63 -3.62 18.08
N ARG A 56 -7.92 -2.49 17.42
CA ARG A 56 -8.99 -1.56 17.83
C ARG A 56 -10.37 -2.20 17.76
N LYS A 57 -10.61 -3.07 16.77
CA LYS A 57 -11.91 -3.75 16.61
C LYS A 57 -12.13 -4.86 17.63
N THR A 58 -11.07 -5.50 18.11
CA THR A 58 -11.18 -6.69 18.97
C THR A 58 -10.62 -6.53 20.38
N GLY A 59 -9.94 -5.43 20.68
CA GLY A 59 -9.19 -5.25 21.93
C GLY A 59 -7.94 -6.15 22.03
N ALA A 60 -7.47 -6.72 20.91
CA ALA A 60 -6.32 -7.62 20.91
C ALA A 60 -5.00 -6.85 21.06
N SER A 61 -4.02 -7.45 21.76
CA SER A 61 -2.65 -6.94 21.75
C SER A 61 -1.95 -7.31 20.44
N ILE A 62 -1.08 -6.44 19.94
CA ILE A 62 -0.33 -6.69 18.69
C ILE A 62 1.09 -7.15 19.04
N LEU A 63 1.54 -8.16 18.30
CA LEU A 63 2.86 -8.74 18.37
C LEU A 63 3.49 -8.72 16.97
N ALA A 64 4.72 -8.23 16.84
CA ALA A 64 5.44 -8.21 15.57
C ALA A 64 6.92 -8.61 15.74
N PRO A 65 7.54 -9.23 14.72
CA PRO A 65 8.98 -9.44 14.70
C PRO A 65 9.70 -8.09 14.63
N PRO A 66 10.97 -8.02 15.08
CA PRO A 66 11.76 -6.81 14.94
C PRO A 66 11.81 -6.35 13.47
N HIS A 67 11.94 -5.04 13.27
CA HIS A 67 12.06 -4.43 11.95
C HIS A 67 13.24 -3.47 11.94
N SER A 68 14.09 -3.55 10.90
CA SER A 68 15.34 -2.79 10.85
C SER A 68 15.16 -1.27 10.82
N SER A 69 14.03 -0.78 10.30
CA SER A 69 13.78 0.65 10.10
C SER A 69 12.56 1.20 10.86
N LEU A 70 11.92 0.41 11.72
CA LEU A 70 10.70 0.83 12.43
C LEU A 70 10.85 0.63 13.93
N LYS A 71 10.58 1.70 14.70
CA LYS A 71 10.59 1.70 16.16
C LYS A 71 9.22 1.23 16.69
N LEU A 72 8.99 -0.08 16.69
CA LEU A 72 7.66 -0.68 16.93
C LEU A 72 7.22 -0.69 18.41
N SER A 73 8.17 -0.76 19.34
CA SER A 73 7.90 -0.83 20.78
C SER A 73 7.61 0.53 21.44
N SER A 74 7.44 1.59 20.65
CA SER A 74 7.15 2.91 21.19
C SER A 74 5.79 2.93 21.90
N ARG A 75 5.65 3.77 22.93
CA ARG A 75 4.40 3.90 23.71
C ARG A 75 3.23 4.31 22.82
N GLU A 76 3.51 5.07 21.77
CA GLU A 76 2.55 5.57 20.79
C GLU A 76 1.98 4.44 19.93
N ILE A 77 2.73 3.37 19.69
CA ILE A 77 2.35 2.30 18.76
C ILE A 77 1.81 1.07 19.51
N GLY A 78 2.31 0.81 20.72
CA GLY A 78 1.77 -0.24 21.59
C GLY A 78 1.94 -1.66 21.04
N ILE A 79 2.88 -1.88 20.12
CA ILE A 79 3.19 -3.21 19.56
C ILE A 79 4.28 -3.86 20.39
N GLN A 80 3.99 -5.05 20.92
CA GLN A 80 4.97 -5.85 21.62
C GLN A 80 5.90 -6.53 20.61
N ILE A 81 7.19 -6.29 20.71
CA ILE A 81 8.18 -7.03 19.92
C ILE A 81 8.28 -8.42 20.54
N TYR A 82 8.21 -9.45 19.71
CA TYR A 82 8.51 -10.81 20.13
C TYR A 82 9.79 -11.29 19.46
N ASP A 83 10.66 -11.91 20.24
CA ASP A 83 11.68 -12.78 19.67
C ASP A 83 10.96 -13.97 19.08
N ILE A 84 11.19 -14.26 17.79
CA ILE A 84 10.52 -15.32 17.04
C ILE A 84 10.50 -16.57 17.92
N PRO A 85 9.35 -16.97 18.53
CA PRO A 85 9.25 -18.33 18.98
C PRO A 85 9.47 -19.10 17.70
N THR A 86 10.37 -20.06 17.71
CA THR A 86 10.31 -21.15 16.74
C THR A 86 8.88 -21.65 16.86
N LEU A 87 8.00 -21.17 15.99
CA LEU A 87 6.62 -21.59 15.87
C LEU A 87 6.78 -23.01 15.39
N SER A 88 6.92 -23.93 16.34
CA SER A 88 7.07 -25.34 16.03
C SER A 88 5.92 -25.63 15.10
N ARG A 89 6.20 -26.23 13.95
CA ARG A 89 5.20 -26.65 12.97
C ARG A 89 4.30 -27.76 13.54
N ARG A 90 3.99 -27.77 14.86
CA ARG A 90 2.97 -28.62 15.45
C ARG A 90 1.59 -28.13 15.01
N ASN A 91 1.32 -28.55 13.78
CA ASN A 91 0.05 -28.81 13.14
C ASN A 91 -1.17 -28.35 13.93
N VAL A 92 -1.63 -27.13 13.62
CA VAL A 92 -3.05 -26.77 13.78
C VAL A 92 -3.96 -27.80 13.09
N LEU A 93 -3.45 -28.52 12.08
CA LEU A 93 -4.12 -29.68 11.48
C LEU A 93 -4.30 -30.87 12.43
N GLU A 94 -3.39 -31.12 13.39
CA GLU A 94 -3.52 -32.19 14.38
C GLU A 94 -4.58 -31.83 15.43
N LYS A 95 -4.63 -30.55 15.85
CA LYS A 95 -5.64 -30.04 16.77
C LYS A 95 -7.03 -29.91 16.13
N ILE A 96 -7.11 -29.67 14.81
CA ILE A 96 -8.37 -29.73 14.04
C ILE A 96 -8.77 -31.18 13.72
N ALA A 97 -7.81 -32.09 13.54
CA ALA A 97 -8.07 -33.51 13.35
C ALA A 97 -8.59 -34.18 14.62
N SER A 98 -8.13 -33.76 15.81
CA SER A 98 -8.68 -34.24 17.09
C SER A 98 -10.07 -33.68 17.39
N LEU A 99 -10.47 -32.56 16.78
CA LEU A 99 -11.82 -31.97 16.90
C LEU A 99 -12.84 -32.55 15.90
N LYS A 100 -12.45 -33.49 15.02
CA LYS A 100 -13.35 -34.04 13.99
C LYS A 100 -13.40 -35.56 14.00
N ASN A 101 -14.08 -36.12 15.01
CA ASN A 101 -14.85 -37.35 14.80
C ASN A 101 -16.15 -36.99 14.07
N GLY A 102 -16.13 -36.93 12.73
CA GLY A 102 -17.32 -36.63 11.94
C GLY A 102 -17.13 -36.65 10.43
N LYS A 103 -18.15 -37.16 9.73
CA LYS A 103 -18.31 -37.55 8.29
C LYS A 103 -17.81 -36.61 7.16
N TYR A 104 -17.04 -35.54 7.42
CA TYR A 104 -16.71 -34.50 6.43
C TYR A 104 -15.25 -34.49 5.93
N LYS A 105 -14.52 -35.60 6.11
CA LYS A 105 -13.08 -35.75 5.76
C LYS A 105 -12.73 -35.60 4.27
N PRO A 106 -13.54 -36.07 3.28
CA PRO A 106 -13.15 -36.03 1.87
C PRO A 106 -13.28 -34.65 1.21
N ILE A 107 -14.27 -33.85 1.63
CA ILE A 107 -14.59 -32.56 0.99
C ILE A 107 -13.54 -31.51 1.33
N LEU A 108 -12.97 -31.52 2.55
CA LEU A 108 -11.88 -30.62 2.94
C LEU A 108 -10.54 -30.95 2.28
N LYS A 109 -10.27 -32.22 1.96
CA LYS A 109 -8.96 -32.65 1.44
C LYS A 109 -8.75 -32.19 -0.01
N ASN A 110 -9.81 -32.16 -0.81
CA ASN A 110 -9.78 -31.72 -2.21
C ASN A 110 -9.80 -30.19 -2.39
N LEU A 111 -10.38 -29.44 -1.44
CA LEU A 111 -10.35 -27.97 -1.43
C LEU A 111 -8.98 -27.37 -1.07
N VAL A 112 -8.11 -28.15 -0.41
CA VAL A 112 -6.78 -27.71 0.08
C VAL A 112 -5.65 -28.11 -0.88
N GLY A 113 -5.87 -29.09 -1.77
CA GLY A 113 -4.82 -29.68 -2.60
C GLY A 113 -4.40 -28.88 -3.84
N TYR A 114 -5.26 -28.01 -4.38
CA TYR A 114 -5.01 -27.37 -5.68
C TYR A 114 -4.31 -25.99 -5.63
N TYR A 115 -4.01 -25.49 -4.44
CA TYR A 115 -3.16 -24.32 -4.26
C TYR A 115 -2.45 -24.47 -2.92
N GLN A 116 -1.16 -24.80 -2.93
CA GLN A 116 -0.33 -24.50 -1.76
C GLN A 116 -0.18 -22.97 -1.74
N PRO A 117 -0.84 -22.25 -0.82
CA PRO A 117 -0.53 -20.84 -0.68
C PRO A 117 0.97 -20.74 -0.33
N PRO A 118 1.62 -19.58 -0.50
CA PRO A 118 2.83 -19.34 0.26
C PRO A 118 2.53 -19.71 1.71
N VAL A 119 3.43 -20.49 2.32
CA VAL A 119 3.34 -21.04 3.69
C VAL A 119 2.87 -19.96 4.69
N SER A 120 3.09 -18.70 4.29
CA SER A 120 2.68 -17.44 4.85
C SER A 120 1.16 -17.15 5.07
N SER A 121 0.23 -18.10 4.89
CA SER A 121 -1.21 -17.85 5.13
C SER A 121 -1.95 -18.96 5.90
N ARG A 122 -1.23 -19.95 6.45
CA ARG A 122 -1.85 -20.97 7.31
C ARG A 122 -2.21 -20.35 8.65
N LEU A 123 -3.47 -20.48 9.05
CA LEU A 123 -3.97 -20.02 10.35
C LEU A 123 -3.32 -20.90 11.43
N SER A 124 -2.25 -20.42 12.06
CA SER A 124 -1.72 -21.03 13.27
C SER A 124 -2.42 -20.40 14.46
N LEU A 125 -3.57 -20.97 14.85
CA LEU A 125 -4.16 -20.73 16.15
C LEU A 125 -3.21 -21.27 17.22
N LEU A 126 -2.47 -20.38 17.85
CA LEU A 126 -1.87 -20.61 19.15
C LEU A 126 -2.67 -19.75 20.12
N ASP A 127 -3.39 -20.38 21.05
CA ASP A 127 -3.93 -19.72 22.26
C ASP A 127 -4.70 -18.41 22.02
N GLY A 128 -5.71 -18.42 21.13
CA GLY A 128 -6.53 -17.24 20.87
C GLY A 128 -5.84 -16.15 20.07
N ALA A 129 -4.79 -16.49 19.31
CA ALA A 129 -4.04 -15.58 18.46
C ALA A 129 -4.35 -15.74 16.97
N ILE A 130 -4.27 -14.63 16.22
CA ILE A 130 -4.27 -14.63 14.75
C ILE A 130 -2.88 -14.31 14.23
N VAL A 131 -2.37 -15.15 13.32
CA VAL A 131 -1.01 -15.05 12.78
C VAL A 131 -1.07 -14.87 11.25
N ARG A 132 -0.72 -13.69 10.74
CA ARG A 132 -0.78 -13.33 9.30
C ARG A 132 0.33 -12.34 8.91
N ASP A 133 0.52 -12.09 7.62
CA ASP A 133 1.32 -10.94 7.17
C ASP A 133 0.51 -9.62 7.28
N PHE A 134 -0.83 -9.68 7.16
CA PHE A 134 -1.73 -8.52 7.23
C PHE A 134 -1.52 -7.51 6.11
N PHE A 135 -1.09 -7.96 4.93
CA PHE A 135 -0.95 -7.09 3.78
C PHE A 135 -2.23 -6.97 2.96
N TYR A 136 -3.12 -7.97 2.96
CA TYR A 136 -4.26 -7.98 2.04
C TYR A 136 -5.57 -7.63 2.71
N ASN A 137 -6.52 -7.10 1.94
CA ASN A 137 -7.84 -6.75 2.46
C ASN A 137 -8.59 -7.96 3.04
N TYR A 138 -8.32 -9.18 2.59
CA TYR A 138 -8.96 -10.37 3.14
C TYR A 138 -8.42 -10.75 4.53
N ASP A 139 -7.24 -10.27 4.93
CA ASP A 139 -6.72 -10.50 6.27
C ASP A 139 -7.53 -9.73 7.32
N LEU A 140 -8.30 -8.73 6.88
CA LEU A 140 -9.14 -7.86 7.71
C LEU A 140 -10.60 -8.32 7.84
N LEU A 141 -10.99 -9.39 7.17
CA LEU A 141 -12.37 -9.87 7.23
C LEU A 141 -12.76 -10.23 8.66
N PRO A 142 -14.00 -9.94 9.12
CA PRO A 142 -15.10 -9.37 8.34
C PRO A 142 -15.10 -7.83 8.25
N TRP A 143 -14.19 -7.13 8.94
CA TRP A 143 -14.16 -5.67 9.04
C TRP A 143 -13.43 -4.96 7.90
N ASN A 144 -13.06 -5.67 6.84
CA ASN A 144 -12.36 -5.06 5.71
C ASN A 144 -13.16 -3.92 5.04
N ARG A 145 -14.50 -3.94 5.13
CA ARG A 145 -15.38 -2.87 4.64
C ARG A 145 -15.52 -1.69 5.62
N ASP A 146 -15.14 -1.90 6.88
CA ASP A 146 -15.17 -0.86 7.90
C ASP A 146 -13.93 0.04 7.81
N LEU A 147 -12.80 -0.47 7.31
CA LEU A 147 -11.55 0.29 7.19
C LEU A 147 -11.67 1.39 6.12
N THR A 148 -11.67 2.64 6.56
CA THR A 148 -11.80 3.84 5.73
C THR A 148 -10.47 4.54 5.48
N LEU A 149 -10.44 5.52 4.56
CA LEU A 149 -9.28 6.40 4.41
C LEU A 149 -9.02 7.26 5.64
N ARG A 150 -10.08 7.66 6.36
CA ARG A 150 -9.94 8.36 7.64
C ARG A 150 -9.23 7.51 8.67
N ASP A 151 -9.59 6.23 8.77
CA ASP A 151 -8.91 5.29 9.67
C ASP A 151 -7.44 5.11 9.29
N TYR A 152 -7.12 4.97 7.99
CA TYR A 152 -5.72 4.97 7.56
C TYR A 152 -5.01 6.27 7.96
N ARG A 153 -5.63 7.44 7.69
CA ARG A 153 -5.02 8.74 8.02
C ARG A 153 -4.75 8.86 9.52
N GLU A 154 -5.73 8.51 10.35
CA GLU A 154 -5.57 8.51 11.80
C GLU A 154 -4.48 7.55 12.26
N ILE A 155 -4.49 6.30 11.77
CA ILE A 155 -3.51 5.29 12.16
C ILE A 155 -2.09 5.72 11.76
N TYR A 156 -1.92 6.18 10.52
CA TYR A 156 -0.62 6.60 10.02
C TYR A 156 -0.10 7.86 10.73
N LYS A 157 -0.94 8.87 10.92
CA LYS A 157 -0.55 10.14 11.54
C LYS A 157 -0.27 9.99 13.05
N ASN A 158 -1.08 9.22 13.77
CA ASN A 158 -1.01 9.15 15.23
C ASN A 158 -0.12 8.01 15.76
N HIS A 159 0.07 6.95 14.97
CA HIS A 159 0.88 5.82 15.40
C HIS A 159 2.13 5.68 14.53
N LEU A 160 1.97 5.57 13.21
CA LEU A 160 3.10 5.21 12.35
C LEU A 160 4.12 6.33 12.16
N PHE A 161 3.70 7.60 12.22
CA PHE A 161 4.60 8.75 12.19
C PHE A 161 5.75 8.61 13.19
N TYR A 162 5.46 8.16 14.42
CA TYR A 162 6.45 8.00 15.48
C TYR A 162 7.34 6.74 15.35
N SER A 163 6.94 5.73 14.55
CA SER A 163 7.80 4.57 14.27
C SER A 163 8.89 4.86 13.25
N ILE A 164 8.67 5.83 12.38
CA ILE A 164 9.53 6.03 11.22
C ILE A 164 10.74 6.84 11.64
N ASP A 165 11.92 6.28 11.40
CA ASP A 165 13.16 7.02 11.61
C ASP A 165 13.41 7.93 10.41
N PHE A 166 13.50 9.24 10.67
CA PHE A 166 13.79 10.24 9.65
C PHE A 166 14.65 11.35 10.22
N HIS A 167 15.48 11.95 9.37
CA HIS A 167 16.17 13.16 9.74
C HIS A 167 15.22 14.31 9.53
N GLN A 168 14.93 15.06 10.60
CA GLN A 168 14.32 16.36 10.47
C GLN A 168 15.40 17.30 9.93
N THR A 169 15.60 17.26 8.61
CA THR A 169 16.50 18.18 7.92
C THR A 169 15.98 19.60 8.19
N GLN A 170 16.80 20.41 8.85
CA GLN A 170 16.43 21.75 9.29
C GLN A 170 16.21 22.68 8.10
N ALA A 171 14.95 22.84 7.69
CA ALA A 171 14.32 24.06 7.17
C ALA A 171 12.84 23.73 6.90
N LYS A 172 11.93 24.65 7.25
CA LYS A 172 10.52 24.50 6.86
C LYS A 172 10.43 24.55 5.32
N ILE A 173 9.81 23.55 4.70
CA ILE A 173 9.52 23.60 3.26
C ILE A 173 8.55 24.77 2.99
N PRO A 174 8.89 25.71 2.09
CA PRO A 174 8.03 26.86 1.81
C PRO A 174 6.60 26.44 1.40
N ASP A 175 5.61 27.21 1.84
CA ASP A 175 4.19 26.89 1.66
C ASP A 175 3.76 26.76 0.18
N ARG A 176 4.48 27.41 -0.75
CA ARG A 176 4.25 27.37 -2.21
C ARG A 176 5.16 26.40 -2.97
N THR A 177 5.90 25.54 -2.28
CA THR A 177 6.65 24.45 -2.90
C THR A 177 5.74 23.27 -3.19
N LEU A 178 5.84 22.73 -4.41
CA LEU A 178 5.26 21.46 -4.79
C LEU A 178 6.32 20.36 -4.65
N VAL A 179 6.15 19.48 -3.67
CA VAL A 179 7.03 18.32 -3.51
C VAL A 179 6.51 17.20 -4.39
N ILE A 180 7.35 16.60 -5.22
CA ILE A 180 6.99 15.51 -6.12
C ILE A 180 7.85 14.29 -5.77
N HIS A 181 7.24 13.25 -5.19
CA HIS A 181 7.91 11.96 -5.11
C HIS A 181 7.82 11.27 -6.48
N MET A 182 8.96 11.08 -7.13
CA MET A 182 9.06 10.34 -8.38
C MET A 182 9.73 8.99 -8.12
N ARG A 183 9.02 7.90 -8.44
CA ARG A 183 9.59 6.56 -8.29
C ARG A 183 10.57 6.40 -9.46
N SER A 184 11.79 5.98 -9.14
CA SER A 184 12.81 5.64 -10.12
C SER A 184 13.42 4.27 -9.79
N GLY A 185 14.67 4.03 -10.15
CA GLY A 185 15.42 2.85 -9.72
C GLY A 185 14.93 1.55 -10.34
N ASP A 186 14.56 0.58 -9.48
CA ASP A 186 14.32 -0.82 -9.87
C ASP A 186 13.26 -1.01 -10.96
N ILE A 187 12.31 -0.10 -11.06
CA ILE A 187 11.27 -0.12 -12.09
C ILE A 187 11.72 0.42 -13.46
N PHE A 188 12.86 1.12 -13.53
CA PHE A 188 13.51 1.60 -14.75
C PHE A 188 14.80 0.83 -15.07
N ARG A 189 14.99 -0.34 -14.44
CA ARG A 189 16.04 -1.31 -14.76
C ARG A 189 15.45 -2.54 -15.46
N GLU A 190 16.28 -3.55 -15.71
CA GLU A 190 15.85 -4.79 -16.34
C GLU A 190 14.81 -5.55 -15.49
N LYS A 191 13.87 -6.22 -16.18
CA LYS A 191 12.83 -7.07 -15.58
C LYS A 191 12.02 -6.37 -14.46
N PRO A 192 11.45 -5.18 -14.70
CA PRO A 192 10.75 -4.43 -13.68
C PRO A 192 9.46 -5.14 -13.25
N HIS A 193 8.97 -4.82 -12.05
CA HIS A 193 7.70 -5.34 -11.58
C HIS A 193 6.54 -4.78 -12.43
N ARG A 194 5.91 -5.65 -13.21
CA ARG A 194 4.86 -5.33 -14.19
C ARG A 194 3.67 -4.53 -13.64
N GLY A 195 3.41 -4.65 -12.35
CA GLY A 195 2.31 -3.94 -11.65
C GLY A 195 2.68 -2.55 -11.14
N LEU A 196 3.90 -2.06 -11.37
CA LEU A 196 4.37 -0.75 -10.91
C LEU A 196 4.55 0.24 -12.07
N THR A 197 3.61 0.25 -13.03
CA THR A 197 3.53 1.31 -14.05
C THR A 197 3.53 2.67 -13.35
N GLN A 198 4.38 3.58 -13.80
CA GLN A 198 4.48 4.95 -13.28
C GLN A 198 3.67 5.93 -14.14
N PRO A 199 3.22 7.06 -13.58
CA PRO A 199 2.47 8.04 -14.36
C PRO A 199 3.34 8.75 -15.42
N PRO A 200 2.72 9.21 -16.52
CA PRO A 200 3.41 9.94 -17.58
C PRO A 200 3.79 11.36 -17.19
N LEU A 201 4.64 11.99 -17.99
CA LEU A 201 5.05 13.39 -17.82
C LEU A 201 3.85 14.34 -17.73
N SER A 202 2.85 14.15 -18.59
CA SER A 202 1.63 14.96 -18.62
C SER A 202 0.84 14.95 -17.31
N PHE A 203 0.94 13.91 -16.49
CA PHE A 203 0.33 13.94 -15.15
C PHE A 203 0.97 15.04 -14.29
N TYR A 204 2.31 15.07 -14.24
CA TYR A 204 3.04 16.07 -13.48
C TYR A 204 2.80 17.47 -14.05
N LEU A 205 2.83 17.63 -15.38
CA LEU A 205 2.54 18.91 -16.03
C LEU A 205 1.13 19.41 -15.71
N LYS A 206 0.12 18.53 -15.72
CA LYS A 206 -1.27 18.91 -15.37
C LYS A 206 -1.40 19.37 -13.92
N VAL A 207 -0.66 18.74 -13.01
CA VAL A 207 -0.64 19.13 -11.59
C VAL A 207 0.09 20.46 -11.41
N ILE A 208 1.22 20.68 -12.08
CA ILE A 208 1.95 21.95 -12.05
C ILE A 208 1.10 23.09 -12.61
N GLU A 209 0.44 22.89 -13.76
CA GLU A 209 -0.51 23.84 -14.37
C GLU A 209 -1.64 24.20 -13.38
N ASN A 210 -2.18 23.21 -12.67
CA ASN A 210 -3.28 23.40 -11.73
C ASN A 210 -2.88 24.07 -10.41
N SER A 211 -1.67 23.80 -9.91
CA SER A 211 -1.22 24.25 -8.59
C SER A 211 -0.41 25.55 -8.63
N GLN A 212 0.18 25.89 -9.77
CA GLN A 212 1.00 27.09 -9.99
C GLN A 212 2.00 27.33 -8.84
N PRO A 213 2.86 26.33 -8.55
CA PRO A 213 3.80 26.42 -7.45
C PRO A 213 4.88 27.46 -7.74
N GLN A 214 5.49 28.00 -6.68
CA GLN A 214 6.64 28.91 -6.82
C GLN A 214 7.93 28.13 -7.07
N SER A 215 8.03 26.93 -6.49
CA SER A 215 9.16 26.02 -6.66
C SER A 215 8.70 24.58 -6.62
N ILE A 216 9.49 23.69 -7.22
CA ILE A 216 9.23 22.27 -7.32
C ILE A 216 10.44 21.52 -6.76
N LEU A 217 10.20 20.62 -5.80
CA LEU A 217 11.23 19.74 -5.25
C LEU A 217 10.90 18.30 -5.62
N ILE A 218 11.70 17.70 -6.49
CA ILE A 218 11.57 16.29 -6.88
C ILE A 218 12.37 15.43 -5.92
N VAL A 219 11.72 14.51 -5.22
CA VAL A 219 12.35 13.50 -4.36
C VAL A 219 12.38 12.17 -5.12
N THR A 220 13.57 11.62 -5.36
CA THR A 220 13.77 10.40 -6.15
C THR A 220 14.98 9.60 -5.65
N GLN A 221 15.02 8.30 -5.96
CA GLN A 221 16.19 7.44 -5.67
C GLN A 221 17.36 7.70 -6.64
N ASP A 222 17.05 7.98 -7.91
CA ASP A 222 17.97 8.25 -9.00
C ASP A 222 17.21 8.94 -10.15
N THR A 223 17.89 9.30 -11.23
CA THR A 223 17.29 9.99 -12.39
C THR A 223 16.90 9.06 -13.55
N LEU A 224 16.83 7.74 -13.32
CA LEU A 224 16.47 6.78 -14.38
C LEU A 224 15.03 6.92 -14.92
N ASN A 225 14.14 7.57 -14.16
CA ASN A 225 12.81 7.91 -14.64
C ASN A 225 12.93 9.10 -15.62
N PRO A 226 12.59 8.92 -16.91
CA PRO A 226 12.85 9.95 -17.94
C PRO A 226 12.04 11.24 -17.73
N CYS A 227 10.95 11.19 -16.95
CA CYS A 227 10.17 12.37 -16.63
C CYS A 227 10.93 13.34 -15.71
N ILE A 228 11.90 12.87 -14.92
CA ILE A 228 12.67 13.70 -13.98
C ILE A 228 13.48 14.73 -14.76
N ASP A 229 14.33 14.25 -15.68
CA ASP A 229 15.19 15.10 -16.50
C ASP A 229 14.35 16.02 -17.37
N ARG A 230 13.22 15.52 -17.90
CA ARG A 230 12.34 16.33 -18.73
C ARG A 230 11.67 17.46 -17.95
N LEU A 231 11.26 17.24 -16.70
CA LEU A 231 10.74 18.31 -15.85
C LEU A 231 11.81 19.35 -15.52
N LYS A 232 13.05 18.93 -15.22
CA LYS A 232 14.17 19.85 -14.98
C LYS A 232 14.50 20.69 -16.21
N GLN A 233 14.42 20.12 -17.42
CA GLN A 233 14.61 20.86 -18.67
C GLN A 233 13.51 21.89 -18.94
N LEU A 234 12.25 21.55 -18.64
CA LEU A 234 11.10 22.43 -18.88
C LEU A 234 11.04 23.59 -17.86
N PHE A 235 11.55 23.37 -16.65
CA PHE A 235 11.49 24.32 -15.55
C PHE A 235 12.84 24.44 -14.82
N PRO A 236 13.92 24.86 -15.50
CA PRO A 236 15.29 24.79 -14.98
C PRO A 236 15.48 25.57 -13.68
N ASP A 237 14.83 26.72 -13.53
CA ASP A 237 14.97 27.59 -12.37
C ASP A 237 13.97 27.28 -11.23
N GLN A 238 12.92 26.49 -11.51
CA GLN A 238 11.91 26.14 -10.52
C GLN A 238 12.09 24.74 -9.94
N VAL A 239 12.72 23.82 -10.67
CA VAL A 239 12.84 22.40 -10.28
C VAL A 239 14.19 22.14 -9.62
N GLU A 240 14.16 21.65 -8.40
CA GLU A 240 15.30 21.05 -7.70
C GLU A 240 15.11 19.52 -7.60
N ILE A 241 16.20 18.76 -7.72
CA ILE A 241 16.19 17.31 -7.61
C ILE A 241 16.94 16.91 -6.34
N GLN A 242 16.23 16.32 -5.40
CA GLN A 242 16.78 15.64 -4.23
C GLN A 242 16.87 14.14 -4.51
N SER A 243 18.10 13.63 -4.52
CA SER A 243 18.40 12.20 -4.48
C SER A 243 19.35 11.94 -3.33
N SER A 244 18.81 11.55 -2.17
CA SER A 244 19.53 11.57 -0.90
C SER A 244 19.35 10.28 -0.11
N SER A 245 19.65 10.29 1.19
CA SER A 245 19.45 9.13 2.05
C SER A 245 17.96 8.89 2.29
N LEU A 246 17.58 7.63 2.53
CA LEU A 246 16.19 7.28 2.83
C LEU A 246 15.60 8.10 4.00
N PRO A 247 16.29 8.32 5.13
CA PRO A 247 15.78 9.17 6.22
C PRO A 247 15.55 10.63 5.79
N ASN A 248 16.38 11.19 4.92
CA ASN A 248 16.22 12.55 4.40
C ASN A 248 15.00 12.62 3.46
N ASP A 249 14.85 11.66 2.55
CA ASP A 249 13.70 11.60 1.63
C ASP A 249 12.38 11.42 2.39
N ILE A 250 12.39 10.59 3.45
CA ILE A 250 11.24 10.47 4.36
C ILE A 250 10.92 11.83 5.00
N GLY A 251 11.93 12.51 5.55
CA GLY A 251 11.77 13.82 6.17
C GLY A 251 11.14 14.83 5.21
N THR A 252 11.66 14.94 3.98
CA THR A 252 11.12 15.83 2.96
C THR A 252 9.66 15.52 2.63
N ILE A 253 9.30 14.24 2.47
CA ILE A 253 7.91 13.84 2.17
C ILE A 253 6.98 14.11 3.36
N LEU A 254 7.40 13.84 4.60
CA LEU A 254 6.59 14.07 5.81
C LEU A 254 6.36 15.55 6.09
N LEU A 255 7.32 16.42 5.73
CA LEU A 255 7.24 17.87 5.91
C LEU A 255 6.52 18.58 4.76
N ALA A 256 6.20 17.89 3.67
CA ALA A 256 5.53 18.46 2.51
C ALA A 256 4.10 18.94 2.82
N GLN A 257 3.76 20.15 2.35
CA GLN A 257 2.41 20.70 2.43
C GLN A 257 1.61 20.43 1.16
N ASN A 258 2.25 20.51 -0.01
CA ASN A 258 1.67 20.16 -1.31
C ASN A 258 2.51 19.02 -1.90
N LEU A 259 1.90 17.86 -2.08
CA LEU A 259 2.61 16.62 -2.40
C LEU A 259 1.99 15.94 -3.61
N VAL A 260 2.84 15.57 -4.57
CA VAL A 260 2.48 14.76 -5.74
C VAL A 260 3.18 13.42 -5.62
N LEU A 261 2.44 12.33 -5.79
CA LEU A 261 3.02 10.99 -5.73
C LEU A 261 3.02 10.32 -7.09
N SER A 262 4.12 9.66 -7.42
CA SER A 262 4.12 8.54 -8.35
C SER A 262 3.45 7.29 -7.75
N HIS A 263 3.33 6.20 -8.53
CA HIS A 263 2.73 4.96 -8.05
C HIS A 263 3.69 4.23 -7.09
N SER A 264 3.53 4.49 -5.79
CA SER A 264 4.42 4.03 -4.72
C SER A 264 3.65 3.82 -3.42
N THR A 265 3.63 2.59 -2.89
CA THR A 265 3.04 2.30 -1.57
C THR A 265 3.80 2.98 -0.43
N PHE A 266 5.10 3.14 -0.60
CA PHE A 266 5.98 3.84 0.35
C PHE A 266 5.58 5.30 0.50
N ALA A 267 5.57 6.05 -0.61
CA ALA A 267 5.24 7.47 -0.56
C ALA A 267 3.78 7.72 -0.17
N LEU A 268 2.86 6.82 -0.56
CA LEU A 268 1.46 6.92 -0.15
C LEU A 268 1.29 6.76 1.36
N GLY A 269 2.01 5.81 1.97
CA GLY A 269 2.01 5.66 3.42
C GLY A 269 2.55 6.91 4.13
N LEU A 270 3.67 7.47 3.64
CA LEU A 270 4.23 8.69 4.21
C LEU A 270 3.28 9.90 4.05
N ALA A 271 2.61 10.05 2.91
CA ALA A 271 1.61 11.11 2.74
C ALA A 271 0.49 11.00 3.79
N PHE A 272 0.03 9.79 4.08
CA PHE A 272 -0.97 9.56 5.13
C PHE A 272 -0.43 9.76 6.55
N ALA A 273 0.88 9.70 6.76
CA ALA A 273 1.52 10.05 8.04
C ALA A 273 1.88 11.55 8.17
N ALA A 274 2.01 12.28 7.05
CA ALA A 274 2.52 13.65 7.01
C ALA A 274 1.62 14.63 7.82
N PRO A 275 2.11 15.22 8.91
CA PRO A 275 1.25 15.99 9.83
C PRO A 275 0.75 17.32 9.26
N HIS A 276 1.48 17.90 8.30
CA HIS A 276 1.22 19.23 7.75
C HIS A 276 0.73 19.21 6.29
N LEU A 277 0.38 18.03 5.77
CA LEU A 277 -0.12 17.89 4.40
C LEU A 277 -1.41 18.71 4.22
N LYS A 278 -1.43 19.60 3.23
CA LYS A 278 -2.57 20.41 2.83
C LYS A 278 -3.22 19.88 1.55
N HIS A 279 -2.40 19.40 0.60
CA HIS A 279 -2.87 18.88 -0.69
C HIS A 279 -2.05 17.68 -1.15
N LEU A 280 -2.73 16.57 -1.45
CA LEU A 280 -2.18 15.36 -2.07
C LEU A 280 -2.70 15.18 -3.50
N TYR A 281 -1.79 14.94 -4.45
CA TYR A 281 -2.09 14.60 -5.83
C TYR A 281 -1.65 13.16 -6.16
N LEU A 282 -2.57 12.34 -6.68
CA LEU A 282 -2.31 10.93 -7.01
C LEU A 282 -2.70 10.58 -8.46
N PRO A 283 -1.92 9.77 -9.19
CA PRO A 283 -2.32 9.25 -10.48
C PRO A 283 -3.31 8.10 -10.34
N ARG A 284 -4.30 8.02 -11.23
CA ARG A 284 -5.21 6.88 -11.38
C ARG A 284 -4.97 6.20 -12.71
N LEU A 285 -4.35 5.03 -12.65
CA LEU A 285 -3.93 4.22 -13.78
C LEU A 285 -4.93 3.10 -14.06
N LYS A 286 -5.19 2.83 -15.33
CA LYS A 286 -6.06 1.71 -15.74
C LYS A 286 -5.35 0.38 -15.46
N VAL A 287 -6.06 -0.58 -14.87
CA VAL A 287 -5.51 -1.91 -14.58
C VAL A 287 -5.88 -2.86 -15.71
N ARG A 288 -4.91 -3.65 -16.18
CA ARG A 288 -5.18 -4.71 -17.16
C ARG A 288 -6.08 -5.79 -16.54
N LEU A 289 -7.05 -6.30 -17.30
CA LEU A 289 -8.01 -7.32 -16.84
C LEU A 289 -7.33 -8.55 -16.22
N SER A 290 -6.25 -9.07 -16.82
CA SER A 290 -5.51 -10.21 -16.25
C SER A 290 -4.74 -9.89 -14.96
N TYR A 291 -4.68 -8.61 -14.57
CA TYR A 291 -4.03 -8.10 -13.37
C TYR A 291 -5.04 -7.72 -12.27
N GLU A 292 -6.29 -8.18 -12.38
CA GLU A 292 -7.36 -7.87 -11.42
C GLU A 292 -7.08 -8.32 -9.99
N ARG A 293 -6.08 -9.17 -9.71
CA ARG A 293 -5.66 -9.49 -8.34
C ARG A 293 -5.40 -8.27 -7.45
N VAL A 294 -5.17 -7.09 -8.04
CA VAL A 294 -5.18 -5.82 -7.31
C VAL A 294 -6.45 -5.65 -6.48
N LYS A 295 -7.59 -6.30 -6.78
CA LYS A 295 -8.81 -6.22 -5.96
C LYS A 295 -8.62 -6.67 -4.52
N PHE A 296 -7.63 -7.53 -4.26
CA PHE A 296 -7.32 -8.01 -2.92
C PHE A 296 -6.26 -7.15 -2.20
N TRP A 297 -5.61 -6.23 -2.92
CA TRP A 297 -4.62 -5.32 -2.34
C TRP A 297 -5.29 -4.31 -1.40
N PRO A 298 -4.54 -3.76 -0.43
CA PRO A 298 -5.05 -2.80 0.56
C PRO A 298 -5.93 -1.75 -0.07
N ALA A 299 -7.04 -1.42 0.59
CA ALA A 299 -7.92 -0.32 0.19
C ALA A 299 -7.08 0.94 -0.13
N LEU A 300 -6.16 1.34 0.75
CA LEU A 300 -5.27 2.49 0.54
C LEU A 300 -4.61 2.50 -0.86
N THR A 301 -4.06 1.37 -1.31
CA THR A 301 -3.38 1.26 -2.62
C THR A 301 -4.32 1.39 -3.82
N GLN A 302 -5.62 1.15 -3.64
CA GLN A 302 -6.62 1.29 -4.71
C GLN A 302 -6.77 2.74 -5.19
N LEU A 303 -6.29 3.72 -4.41
CA LEU A 303 -6.26 5.13 -4.82
C LEU A 303 -5.48 5.34 -6.13
N PHE A 304 -4.56 4.44 -6.48
CA PHE A 304 -3.81 4.51 -7.73
C PHE A 304 -4.52 3.94 -8.96
N TYR A 305 -5.71 3.34 -8.81
CA TYR A 305 -6.35 2.57 -9.89
C TYR A 305 -7.67 3.16 -10.37
N GLN A 306 -7.92 3.02 -11.67
CA GLN A 306 -9.22 3.32 -12.29
C GLN A 306 -10.22 2.19 -12.05
N GLY A 307 -11.51 2.54 -11.95
CA GLY A 307 -12.63 1.60 -11.85
C GLY A 307 -13.76 2.12 -10.97
N ASP A 308 -14.91 1.45 -11.04
CA ASP A 308 -16.19 1.79 -10.36
C ASP A 308 -16.20 1.51 -8.86
N ARG A 309 -15.04 1.27 -8.26
CA ARG A 309 -15.02 1.14 -6.80
C ARG A 309 -15.26 2.52 -6.20
N PRO A 310 -16.10 2.64 -5.16
CA PRO A 310 -16.17 3.88 -4.40
C PRO A 310 -14.73 4.19 -3.94
N ILE A 311 -14.17 5.29 -4.43
CA ILE A 311 -12.72 5.58 -4.38
C ILE A 311 -12.13 5.50 -2.97
N GLN A 312 -12.95 5.65 -1.93
CA GLN A 312 -12.99 4.85 -0.71
C GLN A 312 -13.83 5.62 0.30
N LYS A 313 -14.47 4.90 1.21
CA LYS A 313 -15.19 5.53 2.31
C LYS A 313 -14.22 6.41 3.12
N GLY A 314 -14.68 7.57 3.55
CA GLY A 314 -13.90 8.49 4.37
C GLY A 314 -12.97 9.45 3.60
N ALA A 315 -13.00 9.50 2.27
CA ALA A 315 -12.21 10.48 1.51
C ALA A 315 -12.58 11.94 1.85
N LYS A 316 -13.87 12.21 2.06
CA LYS A 316 -14.39 13.52 2.50
C LYS A 316 -13.97 13.90 3.92
N ASP A 317 -13.59 12.92 4.72
CA ASP A 317 -13.23 13.11 6.14
C ASP A 317 -11.71 13.29 6.33
N LEU A 318 -10.94 13.39 5.23
CA LEU A 318 -9.51 13.66 5.28
C LEU A 318 -9.25 15.13 5.65
N ASP A 319 -8.24 15.35 6.48
CA ASP A 319 -7.77 16.68 6.93
C ASP A 319 -6.89 17.41 5.89
N PHE A 320 -6.79 16.87 4.67
CA PHE A 320 -6.06 17.43 3.55
C PHE A 320 -6.84 17.25 2.25
N LYS A 321 -6.64 18.14 1.27
CA LYS A 321 -7.28 18.03 -0.04
C LYS A 321 -6.71 16.86 -0.82
N LEU A 322 -7.56 15.96 -1.29
CA LEU A 322 -7.17 14.85 -2.14
C LEU A 322 -7.63 15.13 -3.59
N THR A 323 -6.67 15.28 -4.49
CA THR A 323 -6.92 15.32 -5.94
C THR A 323 -6.32 14.08 -6.60
N SER A 324 -7.12 13.38 -7.40
CA SER A 324 -6.63 12.30 -8.22
C SER A 324 -6.65 12.67 -9.70
N ALA A 325 -5.70 12.18 -10.48
CA ALA A 325 -5.65 12.40 -11.92
C ALA A 325 -5.99 11.13 -12.69
N LEU A 326 -7.13 11.11 -13.38
CA LEU A 326 -7.51 10.04 -14.29
C LEU A 326 -6.64 10.12 -15.56
N ILE A 327 -5.78 9.12 -15.77
CA ILE A 327 -4.88 9.06 -16.93
C ILE A 327 -5.48 8.13 -18.00
N LYS A 328 -6.13 8.71 -19.00
CA LYS A 328 -6.77 7.98 -20.11
C LYS A 328 -5.72 7.53 -21.13
N ASN A 329 -6.02 6.51 -21.95
CA ASN A 329 -5.20 6.12 -23.11
C ASN A 329 -3.69 5.88 -22.83
N TYR A 330 -3.38 5.39 -21.63
CA TYR A 330 -2.00 5.16 -21.20
C TYR A 330 -1.70 3.68 -20.90
N ILE A 331 -0.42 3.38 -20.69
CA ILE A 331 0.08 2.04 -20.35
C ILE A 331 -0.65 1.54 -19.11
N GLN A 332 -1.29 0.37 -19.24
CA GLN A 332 -2.05 -0.23 -18.14
C GLN A 332 -1.12 -0.85 -17.08
N VAL A 333 -1.57 -0.82 -15.83
CA VAL A 333 -0.96 -1.60 -14.74
C VAL A 333 -0.99 -3.08 -15.09
N GLY A 334 0.17 -3.75 -15.03
CA GLY A 334 0.38 -5.12 -15.49
C GLY A 334 1.13 -5.22 -16.83
N ASN A 335 1.21 -4.12 -17.59
CA ASN A 335 1.89 -4.08 -18.89
C ASN A 335 3.25 -3.39 -18.86
N TRP A 336 3.67 -2.79 -17.74
CA TRP A 336 4.99 -2.17 -17.65
C TRP A 336 6.11 -3.20 -17.85
N ARG A 337 7.05 -2.86 -18.73
CA ARG A 337 8.25 -3.64 -19.09
C ARG A 337 9.51 -2.78 -19.12
N ASN A 338 9.38 -1.45 -19.04
CA ASN A 338 10.48 -0.51 -19.17
C ASN A 338 11.19 -0.62 -20.54
N GLU A 339 10.41 -0.81 -21.59
CA GLU A 339 10.89 -0.78 -22.98
C GLU A 339 11.05 0.68 -23.44
N VAL A 340 11.96 0.94 -24.38
CA VAL A 340 12.22 2.29 -24.91
C VAL A 340 10.94 2.94 -25.43
N GLN A 341 10.11 2.18 -26.15
CA GLN A 341 8.82 2.66 -26.65
C GLN A 341 7.85 3.02 -25.51
N GLN A 342 7.89 2.29 -24.39
CA GLN A 342 7.07 2.61 -23.22
C GLN A 342 7.53 3.89 -22.52
N GLN A 343 8.85 4.11 -22.45
CA GLN A 343 9.40 5.36 -21.93
C GLN A 343 9.06 6.55 -22.85
N GLN A 344 9.11 6.36 -24.16
CA GLN A 344 8.67 7.38 -25.12
C GLN A 344 7.19 7.72 -24.94
N VAL A 345 6.31 6.72 -24.85
CA VAL A 345 4.89 6.93 -24.52
C VAL A 345 4.71 7.63 -23.17
N MET A 346 5.56 7.36 -22.18
CA MET A 346 5.55 8.06 -20.89
C MET A 346 5.85 9.55 -21.00
N LEU A 347 6.78 9.93 -21.88
CA LEU A 347 7.17 11.32 -22.13
C LEU A 347 6.17 12.08 -23.02
N GLU A 348 5.63 11.40 -24.04
CA GLU A 348 4.80 12.00 -25.09
C GLU A 348 3.30 11.92 -24.82
N HIS A 349 2.88 11.21 -23.75
CA HIS A 349 1.47 11.06 -23.42
C HIS A 349 0.76 12.45 -23.32
N PRO A 350 -0.34 12.68 -24.04
CA PRO A 350 -0.95 14.01 -24.12
C PRO A 350 -1.56 14.51 -22.79
N ILE A 351 -1.48 15.82 -22.55
CA ILE A 351 -1.95 16.44 -21.30
C ILE A 351 -3.47 16.47 -21.17
N GLU A 352 -4.19 16.56 -22.28
CA GLU A 352 -5.64 16.50 -22.39
C GLU A 352 -6.22 15.13 -21.98
N ASN A 353 -5.41 14.08 -22.01
CA ASN A 353 -5.78 12.74 -21.53
C ASN A 353 -5.69 12.63 -20.00
N VAL A 354 -5.27 13.68 -19.29
CA VAL A 354 -5.20 13.74 -17.83
C VAL A 354 -6.34 14.61 -17.28
N VAL A 355 -7.24 14.00 -16.52
CA VAL A 355 -8.39 14.69 -15.90
C VAL A 355 -8.25 14.70 -14.38
N LEU A 356 -8.11 15.88 -13.78
CA LEU A 356 -8.06 16.03 -12.33
C LEU A 356 -9.47 15.92 -11.71
N GLN A 357 -9.56 15.21 -10.59
CA GLN A 357 -10.79 14.98 -9.82
C GLN A 357 -10.51 15.25 -8.33
N ARG A 358 -11.28 16.16 -7.72
CA ARG A 358 -11.20 16.47 -6.29
C ARG A 358 -12.17 15.58 -5.51
N TRP A 359 -11.76 15.15 -4.32
CA TRP A 359 -12.49 14.17 -3.51
C TRP A 359 -13.16 14.73 -2.25
N ASN A 360 -12.71 15.88 -1.78
CA ASN A 360 -13.19 16.54 -0.57
C ASN A 360 -13.23 18.06 -0.70
#